data_AF-A0A9E0JLB0-F1
#
_entry.id   AF-A0A9E0JLB0-F1
#
_cell.length_a   1.000
_cell.length_b   1.000
_cell.length_c   1.000
_cell.angle_alpha   90.00
_cell.angle_beta   90.00
_cell.angle_gamma   90.00
#
_symmetry.space_group_name_H-M   'P 1'
#
loop_
_entity.id
_entity.type
_entity.pdbx_description
1 polymer ?
#
loop_
_entity_poly.entity_id
_entity_poly.type
_entity_poly.pdbx_seq_one_letter_code
_entity_poly.pdbx_strand_id
1 'polypeptide(L)'
;MKYIILLFTLFFLNLNIFCEQVAETIQDSDSTIVKNSKNLPLTGFIRRGQNIEFYKNGVPHGKWLQFYPNGSLKCIENWNEGKLSGKYILYKNDETKILENNYFNGKDHGKYFMFHENGGKYITGEFEHGKPIGIWYYYSDHGKLVGTNDFTSNSSTSNKKLKKSK
;
A
#
# COMPACT_ATOMS: atom_id res chain seq x y z
N MET A 1 -15.24 -59.56 -19.06
CA MET A 1 -15.34 -58.10 -19.15
C MET A 1 -16.32 -57.54 -18.10
N LYS A 2 -16.01 -57.62 -16.80
CA LYS A 2 -16.92 -57.16 -15.72
C LYS A 2 -16.28 -56.24 -14.66
N TYR A 3 -15.02 -55.84 -14.83
CA TYR A 3 -14.28 -55.07 -13.81
C TYR A 3 -13.78 -53.68 -14.25
N ILE A 4 -14.08 -53.23 -15.48
CA ILE A 4 -13.58 -51.94 -15.99
C ILE A 4 -14.47 -50.74 -15.60
N ILE A 5 -15.72 -50.97 -15.18
CA ILE A 5 -16.65 -49.88 -14.81
C ILE A 5 -16.52 -49.45 -13.34
N LEU A 6 -15.92 -50.27 -12.46
CA LEU A 6 -15.81 -49.98 -11.03
C LEU A 6 -14.59 -49.12 -10.63
N LEU A 7 -13.62 -48.93 -11.52
CA LEU A 7 -12.46 -48.05 -11.27
C LEU A 7 -12.70 -46.60 -11.68
N PHE A 8 -13.68 -46.34 -12.55
CA PHE A 8 -14.00 -44.98 -13.01
C PHE A 8 -14.88 -44.21 -12.02
N THR A 9 -15.66 -44.89 -11.18
CA THR A 9 -16.49 -44.25 -10.15
C THR A 9 -15.72 -43.87 -8.89
N LEU A 10 -14.59 -44.52 -8.59
CA LEU A 10 -13.74 -44.18 -7.45
C LEU A 10 -12.83 -42.96 -7.70
N PHE A 11 -12.67 -42.53 -8.96
CA PHE A 11 -11.86 -41.35 -9.29
C PHE A 11 -12.66 -40.03 -9.27
N PHE A 12 -13.99 -40.08 -9.08
CA PHE A 12 -14.85 -38.89 -9.02
C PHE A 12 -15.13 -38.36 -7.61
N LEU A 13 -14.59 -38.97 -6.55
CA LEU A 13 -14.80 -38.50 -5.18
C LEU A 13 -13.81 -37.41 -4.71
N ASN A 14 -12.89 -36.96 -5.57
CA ASN A 14 -11.94 -35.88 -5.25
C ASN A 14 -12.19 -34.61 -6.05
N LEU A 15 -13.45 -34.27 -6.35
CA LEU A 15 -13.77 -32.91 -6.81
C LEU A 15 -14.06 -32.00 -5.62
N ASN A 16 -13.01 -31.26 -5.25
CA ASN A 16 -13.07 -29.89 -4.77
C ASN A 16 -13.89 -29.65 -3.50
N ILE A 17 -13.30 -29.91 -2.34
CA ILE A 17 -13.53 -29.03 -1.20
C ILE A 17 -12.80 -27.71 -1.50
N PHE A 18 -13.40 -26.87 -2.35
CA PHE A 18 -13.02 -25.46 -2.39
C PHE A 18 -13.60 -24.84 -1.12
N CYS A 19 -12.83 -24.90 -0.03
CA CYS A 19 -13.16 -24.17 1.18
C CYS A 19 -12.88 -22.70 0.87
N GLU A 20 -13.88 -21.99 0.38
CA GLU A 20 -13.84 -20.54 0.27
C GLU A 20 -13.75 -19.98 1.69
N GLN A 21 -12.54 -19.60 2.10
CA GLN A 21 -12.32 -18.95 3.39
C GLN A 21 -12.90 -17.54 3.31
N VAL A 22 -14.16 -17.40 3.72
CA VAL A 22 -14.78 -16.10 3.93
C VAL A 22 -14.18 -15.52 5.20
N ALA A 23 -13.28 -14.55 5.05
CA ALA A 23 -12.85 -13.72 6.17
C ALA A 23 -13.92 -12.65 6.42
N GLU A 24 -14.40 -12.56 7.66
CA GLU A 24 -15.39 -11.58 8.06
C GLU A 24 -14.69 -10.35 8.63
N THR A 25 -15.11 -9.17 8.18
CA THR A 25 -14.66 -7.89 8.74
C THR A 25 -15.60 -7.52 9.87
N ILE A 26 -15.10 -7.45 11.10
CA ILE A 26 -15.87 -6.91 12.23
C ILE A 26 -15.36 -5.50 12.49
N GLN A 27 -16.25 -4.52 12.39
CA GLN A 27 -15.97 -3.14 12.82
C GLN A 27 -16.29 -3.02 14.31
N ASP A 28 -15.32 -2.56 15.09
CA ASP A 28 -15.52 -2.04 16.45
C ASP A 28 -15.28 -0.52 16.44
N SER A 29 -15.80 0.20 17.43
CA SER A 29 -15.85 1.67 17.46
C SER A 29 -14.51 2.36 17.25
N ASP A 30 -13.40 1.70 17.59
CA ASP A 30 -12.05 2.25 17.52
C ASP A 30 -11.06 1.40 16.67
N SER A 31 -11.49 0.25 16.12
CA SER A 31 -10.62 -0.59 15.29
C SER A 31 -11.38 -1.58 14.39
N THR A 32 -10.83 -1.84 13.20
CA THR A 32 -11.32 -2.91 12.31
C THR A 32 -10.42 -4.13 12.46
N ILE A 33 -10.93 -5.21 13.08
CA ILE A 33 -10.21 -6.48 13.19
C ILE A 33 -10.79 -7.46 12.18
N VAL A 34 -9.92 -7.99 11.32
CA VAL A 34 -10.30 -9.06 10.39
C VAL A 34 -10.14 -10.42 11.06
N LYS A 35 -11.19 -11.23 10.98
CA LYS A 35 -11.21 -12.57 11.58
C LYS A 35 -11.44 -13.63 10.52
N ASN A 36 -10.94 -14.83 10.79
CA ASN A 36 -11.23 -16.00 9.97
C ASN A 36 -12.60 -16.60 10.33
N SER A 37 -13.01 -17.65 9.61
CA SER A 37 -14.28 -18.37 9.82
C SER A 37 -14.45 -18.99 11.21
N LYS A 38 -13.40 -19.04 12.04
CA LYS A 38 -13.44 -19.47 13.44
C LYS A 38 -13.56 -18.29 14.42
N ASN A 39 -13.84 -17.08 13.92
CA ASN A 39 -13.90 -15.85 14.71
C ASN A 39 -12.58 -15.55 15.47
N LEU A 40 -11.44 -15.97 14.89
CA LEU A 40 -10.10 -15.67 15.41
C LEU A 40 -9.41 -14.58 14.57
N PRO A 41 -8.57 -13.72 15.17
CA PRO A 41 -7.82 -12.71 14.42
C PRO A 41 -6.98 -13.33 13.30
N LEU A 42 -7.10 -12.79 12.09
CA LEU A 42 -6.47 -13.36 10.90
C LEU A 42 -4.97 -13.06 10.84
N THR A 43 -4.16 -14.08 10.63
CA THR A 43 -2.78 -13.94 10.14
C THR A 43 -2.68 -14.64 8.79
N GLY A 44 -2.37 -13.90 7.73
CA GLY A 44 -2.38 -14.39 6.36
C GLY A 44 -2.80 -13.32 5.37
N PHE A 45 -3.36 -13.73 4.24
CA PHE A 45 -3.93 -12.83 3.24
C PHE A 45 -5.37 -13.19 2.92
N ILE A 46 -6.11 -12.22 2.40
CA ILE A 46 -7.43 -12.41 1.82
C ILE A 46 -7.46 -11.79 0.42
N ARG A 47 -8.44 -12.22 -0.37
CA ARG A 47 -8.77 -11.58 -1.63
C ARG A 47 -10.13 -10.89 -1.52
N ARG A 48 -10.16 -9.58 -1.78
CA ARG A 48 -11.41 -8.81 -1.89
C ARG A 48 -11.63 -8.44 -3.35
N GLY A 49 -12.40 -9.27 -4.05
CA GLY A 49 -12.39 -9.25 -5.51
C GLY A 49 -10.99 -9.57 -6.03
N GLN A 50 -10.39 -8.63 -6.77
CA GLN A 50 -9.03 -8.77 -7.31
C GLN A 50 -7.94 -8.29 -6.34
N ASN A 51 -8.31 -7.53 -5.30
CA ASN A 51 -7.35 -6.96 -4.37
C ASN A 51 -6.78 -8.03 -3.44
N ILE A 52 -5.51 -7.89 -3.08
CA ILE A 52 -4.83 -8.78 -2.14
C ILE A 52 -4.45 -7.96 -0.90
N GLU A 53 -4.96 -8.39 0.24
CA GLU A 53 -4.80 -7.72 1.52
C GLU A 53 -4.17 -8.69 2.52
N PHE A 54 -3.17 -8.24 3.25
CA PHE A 54 -2.41 -9.04 4.20
C PHE A 54 -2.64 -8.55 5.64
N TYR A 55 -2.74 -9.49 6.56
CA TYR A 55 -3.06 -9.25 7.95
C TYR A 55 -2.14 -10.05 8.87
N LYS A 56 -1.84 -9.47 10.03
CA LYS A 56 -1.18 -10.14 11.14
C LYS A 56 -2.00 -9.88 12.39
N ASN A 57 -2.47 -10.94 13.04
CA ASN A 57 -3.34 -10.87 14.22
C ASN A 57 -4.58 -9.97 13.99
N GLY A 58 -5.17 -10.06 12.80
CA GLY A 58 -6.37 -9.34 12.38
C GLY A 58 -6.14 -7.88 11.99
N VAL A 59 -4.90 -7.40 12.02
CA VAL A 59 -4.52 -6.01 11.73
C VAL A 59 -3.77 -5.92 10.38
N PRO A 60 -4.01 -4.88 9.54
CA PRO A 60 -3.28 -4.70 8.29
C PRO A 60 -1.76 -4.76 8.47
N HIS A 61 -1.11 -5.60 7.68
CA HIS A 61 0.33 -5.81 7.74
C HIS A 61 0.87 -6.31 6.39
N GLY A 62 2.08 -5.91 6.02
CA GLY A 62 2.72 -6.32 4.78
C GLY A 62 2.21 -5.56 3.55
N LYS A 63 2.41 -6.13 2.37
CA LYS A 63 2.19 -5.45 1.09
C LYS A 63 0.78 -5.71 0.56
N TRP A 64 -0.04 -4.68 0.47
CA TRP A 64 -1.36 -4.77 -0.16
C TRP A 64 -1.28 -4.36 -1.62
N LEU A 65 -2.09 -5.01 -2.45
CA LEU A 65 -2.17 -4.76 -3.89
C LEU A 65 -3.63 -4.50 -4.25
N GLN A 66 -3.89 -3.35 -4.86
CA GLN A 66 -5.20 -3.08 -5.46
C GLN A 66 -5.10 -3.07 -6.97
N PHE A 67 -6.18 -3.52 -7.62
CA PHE A 67 -6.27 -3.61 -9.07
C PHE A 67 -7.50 -2.86 -9.58
N TYR A 68 -7.40 -2.33 -10.80
CA TYR A 68 -8.55 -1.83 -11.53
C TYR A 68 -9.43 -2.99 -12.05
N PRO A 69 -10.69 -2.73 -12.46
CA PRO A 69 -11.56 -3.78 -13.00
C PRO A 69 -10.96 -4.52 -14.20
N ASN A 70 -10.13 -3.84 -15.01
CA ASN A 70 -9.40 -4.42 -16.15
C ASN A 70 -8.22 -5.33 -15.75
N GLY A 71 -7.93 -5.49 -14.46
CA GLY A 71 -6.82 -6.30 -13.94
C GLY A 71 -5.47 -5.57 -13.85
N SER A 72 -5.35 -4.34 -14.37
CA SER A 72 -4.14 -3.53 -14.22
C SER A 72 -3.90 -3.14 -12.76
N LEU A 73 -2.63 -3.08 -12.35
CA LEU A 73 -2.24 -2.71 -10.99
C LEU A 73 -2.61 -1.24 -10.73
N LYS A 74 -3.42 -1.00 -9.71
CA LYS A 74 -3.83 0.35 -9.30
C LYS A 74 -2.89 0.94 -8.26
N CYS A 75 -2.64 0.23 -7.17
CA CYS A 75 -1.69 0.69 -6.17
C CYS A 75 -0.99 -0.44 -5.42
N ILE A 76 0.21 -0.12 -4.95
CA ILE A 76 0.98 -0.90 -3.99
C ILE A 76 1.00 -0.11 -2.70
N GLU A 77 0.62 -0.75 -1.61
CA GLU A 77 0.65 -0.19 -0.27
C GLU A 77 1.46 -1.10 0.64
N ASN A 78 2.22 -0.52 1.57
CA ASN A 78 2.90 -1.29 2.61
C ASN A 78 2.34 -0.88 3.97
N TRP A 79 1.94 -1.87 4.76
CA TRP A 79 1.28 -1.70 6.04
C TRP A 79 2.13 -2.30 7.15
N ASN A 80 2.17 -1.63 8.30
CA ASN A 80 2.71 -2.16 9.52
C ASN A 80 1.80 -1.76 10.69
N GLU A 81 1.31 -2.76 11.43
CA GLU A 81 0.46 -2.56 12.61
C GLU A 81 -0.73 -1.62 12.34
N GLY A 82 -1.40 -1.82 11.19
CA GLY A 82 -2.60 -1.08 10.84
C GLY A 82 -2.34 0.31 10.28
N LYS A 83 -1.07 0.69 10.05
CA LYS A 83 -0.69 2.00 9.49
C LYS A 83 0.14 1.82 8.23
N LEU A 84 -0.03 2.71 7.26
CA LEU A 84 0.87 2.77 6.11
C LEU A 84 2.32 3.00 6.59
N SER A 85 3.23 2.15 6.15
CA SER A 85 4.63 2.18 6.52
C SER A 85 5.46 1.53 5.42
N GLY A 86 6.34 2.32 4.80
CA GLY A 86 7.08 1.97 3.60
C GLY A 86 6.47 2.55 2.33
N LYS A 87 6.78 1.91 1.20
CA LYS A 87 6.51 2.46 -0.12
C LYS A 87 5.02 2.47 -0.46
N TYR A 88 4.54 3.56 -1.05
CA TYR A 88 3.24 3.68 -1.68
C TYR A 88 3.44 4.04 -3.14
N ILE A 89 2.79 3.31 -4.05
CA ILE A 89 2.83 3.62 -5.48
C ILE A 89 1.41 3.58 -6.03
N LEU A 90 1.05 4.60 -6.80
CA LEU A 90 -0.23 4.69 -7.50
C LEU A 90 0.01 4.75 -9.01
N TYR A 91 -0.80 4.02 -9.75
CA TYR A 91 -0.79 3.95 -11.20
C TYR A 91 -2.17 4.32 -11.76
N LYS A 92 -2.20 4.76 -13.03
CA LYS A 92 -3.40 4.79 -13.86
C LYS A 92 -3.73 3.36 -14.34
N ASN A 93 -4.90 3.21 -14.95
CA ASN A 93 -5.39 1.94 -15.51
C ASN A 93 -4.63 1.47 -16.76
N ASP A 94 -3.75 2.30 -17.31
CA ASP A 94 -2.80 2.01 -18.40
C ASP A 94 -1.39 1.74 -17.87
N GLU A 95 -1.25 1.49 -16.56
CA GLU A 95 0.01 1.23 -15.85
C GLU A 95 0.97 2.43 -15.76
N THR A 96 0.54 3.62 -16.22
CA THR A 96 1.32 4.86 -16.03
C THR A 96 1.39 5.22 -14.56
N LYS A 97 2.60 5.34 -14.02
CA LYS A 97 2.80 5.75 -12.61
C LYS A 97 2.35 7.20 -12.41
N ILE A 98 1.52 7.44 -11.40
CA ILE A 98 1.04 8.78 -11.00
C ILE A 98 1.89 9.32 -9.85
N LEU A 99 2.13 8.47 -8.84
CA LEU A 99 2.70 8.87 -7.57
C LEU A 99 3.58 7.74 -7.03
N GLU A 100 4.72 8.11 -6.47
CA GLU A 100 5.55 7.26 -5.63
C GLU A 100 5.93 8.04 -4.37
N ASN A 101 5.61 7.46 -3.22
CA ASN A 101 5.79 8.10 -1.92
C ASN A 101 6.23 7.06 -0.88
N ASN A 102 6.70 7.50 0.27
CA ASN A 102 6.96 6.65 1.42
C ASN A 102 6.18 7.14 2.63
N TYR A 103 5.73 6.20 3.45
CA TYR A 103 5.04 6.45 4.70
C TYR A 103 5.83 5.91 5.88
N PHE A 104 5.65 6.52 7.04
CA PHE A 104 6.06 5.98 8.32
C PHE A 104 4.95 6.24 9.34
N ASN A 105 4.40 5.17 9.93
CA ASN A 105 3.30 5.23 10.90
C ASN A 105 2.10 6.07 10.42
N GLY A 106 1.72 5.90 9.16
CA GLY A 106 0.55 6.54 8.56
C GLY A 106 0.76 7.98 8.09
N LYS A 107 1.99 8.50 8.15
CA LYS A 107 2.34 9.85 7.68
C LYS A 107 3.39 9.79 6.59
N ASP A 108 3.36 10.72 5.64
CA ASP A 108 4.39 10.83 4.60
C ASP A 108 5.78 11.00 5.24
N HIS A 109 6.74 10.22 4.79
CA HIS A 109 8.10 10.21 5.34
C HIS A 109 9.10 9.65 4.32
N GLY A 110 10.05 10.48 3.92
CA GLY A 110 11.04 10.19 2.88
C GLY A 110 10.63 10.76 1.52
N LYS A 111 11.22 10.20 0.46
CA LYS A 111 11.12 10.72 -0.91
C LYS A 111 9.69 10.70 -1.46
N TYR A 112 9.34 11.76 -2.18
CA TYR A 112 8.09 11.95 -2.88
C TYR A 112 8.34 12.24 -4.36
N PHE A 113 7.57 11.58 -5.23
CA PHE A 113 7.61 11.75 -6.67
C PHE A 113 6.19 11.75 -7.23
N MET A 114 5.83 12.80 -7.96
CA MET A 114 4.63 12.83 -8.80
C MET A 114 5.07 12.91 -10.26
N PHE A 115 4.32 12.28 -11.16
CA PHE A 115 4.71 12.10 -12.55
C PHE A 115 3.70 12.72 -13.52
N HIS A 116 4.21 13.18 -14.66
CA HIS A 116 3.42 13.58 -15.83
C HIS A 116 2.89 12.34 -16.56
N GLU A 117 1.95 12.53 -17.48
CA GLU A 117 1.38 11.44 -18.28
C GLU A 117 2.41 10.72 -19.15
N ASN A 118 3.47 11.41 -19.55
CA ASN A 118 4.58 10.82 -20.30
C ASN A 118 5.59 10.05 -19.42
N GLY A 119 5.32 9.89 -18.12
CA GLY A 119 6.19 9.23 -17.15
C GLY A 119 7.36 10.09 -16.64
N GLY A 120 7.52 11.31 -17.15
CA GLY A 120 8.47 12.28 -16.64
C GLY A 120 8.12 12.73 -15.22
N LYS A 121 9.12 13.14 -14.43
CA LYS A 121 8.87 13.72 -13.10
C LYS A 121 8.11 15.03 -13.28
N TYR A 122 7.01 15.20 -12.56
CA TYR A 122 6.30 16.47 -12.42
C TYR A 122 6.76 17.20 -11.15
N ILE A 123 6.83 16.48 -10.03
CA ILE A 123 7.24 17.02 -8.73
C ILE A 123 8.18 16.04 -8.05
N THR A 124 9.25 16.55 -7.44
CA THR A 124 10.08 15.77 -6.52
C THR A 124 10.34 16.53 -5.24
N GLY A 125 10.28 15.84 -4.11
CA GLY A 125 10.57 16.42 -2.80
C GLY A 125 10.72 15.35 -1.74
N GLU A 126 10.69 15.78 -0.49
CA GLU A 126 10.80 14.91 0.66
C GLU A 126 9.85 15.38 1.76
N PHE A 127 9.29 14.40 2.48
CA PHE A 127 8.49 14.62 3.67
C PHE A 127 9.20 14.09 4.91
N GLU A 128 8.97 14.75 6.05
CA GLU A 128 9.30 14.22 7.36
C GLU A 128 8.05 14.33 8.25
N HIS A 129 7.49 13.17 8.60
CA HIS A 129 6.32 13.07 9.49
C HIS A 129 5.11 13.89 9.03
N GLY A 130 4.83 13.85 7.72
CA GLY A 130 3.72 14.55 7.07
C GLY A 130 4.01 16.02 6.76
N LYS A 131 5.23 16.51 7.00
CA LYS A 131 5.63 17.90 6.68
C LYS A 131 6.63 17.92 5.52
N PRO A 132 6.45 18.77 4.51
CA PRO A 132 7.44 18.91 3.45
C PRO A 132 8.74 19.48 4.02
N ILE A 133 9.87 18.92 3.63
CA ILE A 133 11.20 19.40 4.00
C ILE A 133 12.08 19.58 2.76
N GLY A 134 13.16 20.34 2.92
CA GLY A 134 14.14 20.56 1.86
C GLY A 134 13.57 21.36 0.68
N ILE A 135 14.23 21.25 -0.46
CA ILE A 135 13.83 21.91 -1.69
C ILE A 135 12.94 20.97 -2.49
N TRP A 136 11.77 21.46 -2.84
CA TRP A 136 10.84 20.84 -3.77
C TRP A 136 11.10 21.37 -5.17
N TYR A 137 11.13 20.45 -6.14
CA TYR A 137 11.42 20.77 -7.53
C TYR A 137 10.22 20.44 -8.41
N TYR A 138 9.91 21.36 -9.32
CA TYR A 138 8.78 21.26 -10.25
C TYR A 138 9.33 21.27 -11.68
N TYR A 139 8.86 20.35 -12.49
CA TYR A 139 9.36 20.16 -13.85
C TYR A 139 8.21 20.25 -14.86
N SER A 140 8.50 20.78 -16.05
CA SER A 140 7.58 20.68 -17.18
C SER A 140 7.46 19.22 -17.66
N ASP A 141 6.47 18.95 -18.50
CA ASP A 141 6.32 17.68 -19.21
C ASP A 141 7.55 17.30 -20.06
N HIS A 142 8.28 18.29 -20.60
CA HIS A 142 9.58 18.09 -21.26
C HIS A 142 10.78 17.90 -20.30
N GLY A 143 10.54 17.79 -18.99
CA GLY A 143 11.58 17.53 -17.98
C GLY A 143 12.43 18.75 -17.59
N LYS A 144 12.09 19.96 -18.07
CA LYS A 144 12.79 21.19 -17.69
C LYS A 144 12.37 21.61 -16.29
N LEU A 145 13.32 21.98 -15.43
CA LEU A 145 13.02 22.60 -14.14
C LEU A 145 12.31 23.95 -14.37
N VAL A 146 11.11 24.09 -13.83
CA VAL A 146 10.27 25.30 -13.96
C VAL A 146 10.09 26.05 -12.65
N GLY A 147 10.40 25.44 -11.52
CA GLY A 147 10.30 26.11 -10.23
C GLY A 147 10.87 25.29 -9.09
N THR A 148 11.11 25.98 -7.98
CA THR A 148 11.47 25.37 -6.70
C THR A 148 10.67 25.99 -5.56
N ASN A 149 10.52 25.25 -4.47
CA ASN A 149 10.02 25.78 -3.20
C ASN A 149 10.92 25.26 -2.06
N ASP A 150 11.37 26.13 -1.17
CA ASP A 150 12.34 25.78 -0.12
C ASP A 150 11.67 25.74 1.26
N PHE A 151 11.61 24.55 1.85
CA PHE A 151 11.04 24.29 3.17
C PHE A 151 12.10 24.10 4.27
N THR A 152 13.40 24.36 3.99
CA THR A 152 14.47 24.23 5.00
C THR A 152 14.34 25.20 6.18
N SER A 153 13.70 26.35 6.00
CA SER A 153 13.47 27.32 7.08
C SER A 153 12.38 26.88 8.07
N ASN A 154 11.44 26.05 7.63
CA ASN A 154 10.34 25.54 8.47
C ASN A 154 10.75 24.36 9.37
N SER A 155 11.91 23.73 9.14
CA SER A 155 12.44 22.64 9.97
C SER A 155 13.31 23.11 11.14
N SER A 156 13.66 24.40 11.21
CA SER A 156 14.67 24.91 12.16
C SER A 156 14.14 25.35 13.54
N THR A 157 12.83 25.26 13.82
CA THR A 157 12.24 25.78 15.08
C THR A 157 12.00 24.73 16.17
N SER A 158 12.79 23.66 16.26
CA SER A 158 12.69 22.69 17.38
C SER A 158 14.01 22.30 18.04
N ASN A 159 15.06 23.13 17.97
CA ASN A 159 16.23 23.00 18.86
C ASN A 159 16.96 24.34 19.06
N LYS A 160 16.35 25.27 19.80
CA LYS A 160 17.05 26.46 20.33
C LYS A 160 17.96 26.02 21.47
N LYS A 161 19.16 25.49 21.15
CA LYS A 161 20.25 25.35 22.13
C LYS A 161 20.67 26.77 22.55
N LEU A 162 20.35 27.12 23.79
CA LEU A 162 20.90 28.29 24.49
C LEU A 162 22.42 28.25 24.43
N LYS A 163 23.03 29.20 23.71
CA LYS A 163 24.36 29.69 24.07
C LYS A 163 24.17 30.91 24.95
N LYS A 164 24.33 30.73 26.27
CA LYS A 164 24.62 31.82 27.19
C LYS A 164 26.06 32.26 26.91
N SER A 165 26.27 33.49 26.45
CA SER A 165 27.57 34.15 26.59
C SER A 165 27.63 34.81 27.96
N LYS A 166 28.75 34.61 28.65
CA LYS A 166 29.19 35.42 29.79
C LYS A 166 29.52 36.84 29.32
#